data_AF-A0A1F6LQV1-F1
#
_entry.id   AF-A0A1F6LQV1-F1
#
_cell.length_a   1.000
_cell.length_b   1.000
_cell.length_c   1.000
_cell.angle_alpha   90.00
_cell.angle_beta   90.00
_cell.angle_gamma   90.00
#
_symmetry.space_group_name_H-M   'P 1'
#
loop_
_entity.id
_entity.type
_entity.pdbx_description
1 polymer ?
#
loop_
_entity_poly.entity_id
_entity_poly.type
_entity_poly.pdbx_seq_one_letter_code
_entity_poly.pdbx_strand_id
1 'polypeptide(L)'
;MCHKSDAKGNQLKHWQESKHAKAYEMLASKEAKDLAAKVGVKGDPQKAPECLKCHTAGFGADAALLGEKFKIEDGVQCERCHGAGADYAKVPIMKDRAKSVANGLIIPTEAMCRQCHNETAPRMGDRAEFNFKEAWKKIAHPRPKEAPAKK
;
A
#
# COMPACT_ATOMS: atom_id res chain seq x y z
N MET A 1 6.32 -12.25 -14.09
CA MET A 1 5.98 -11.14 -13.15
C MET A 1 6.89 -9.95 -13.41
N CYS A 2 6.35 -8.75 -13.62
CA CYS A 2 7.06 -7.64 -14.29
C CYS A 2 7.87 -6.69 -13.37
N HIS A 3 7.53 -6.61 -12.08
CA HIS A 3 8.11 -5.65 -11.11
C HIS A 3 9.13 -6.29 -10.13
N LYS A 4 9.82 -7.35 -10.56
CA LYS A 4 10.81 -8.11 -9.76
C LYS A 4 12.27 -7.83 -10.14
N SER A 5 12.52 -7.06 -11.19
CA SER A 5 13.87 -6.85 -11.72
C SER A 5 14.55 -5.67 -11.03
N ASP A 6 15.80 -5.84 -10.60
CA ASP A 6 16.62 -4.77 -10.02
C ASP A 6 16.83 -3.62 -11.03
N ALA A 7 16.99 -3.93 -12.32
CA ALA A 7 17.09 -2.92 -13.38
C ALA A 7 15.84 -2.03 -13.48
N LYS A 8 14.70 -2.51 -12.98
CA LYS A 8 13.46 -1.75 -12.91
C LYS A 8 13.17 -1.20 -11.52
N GLY A 9 14.01 -1.47 -10.51
CA GLY A 9 13.84 -0.99 -9.13
C GLY A 9 13.20 -1.98 -8.17
N ASN A 10 13.03 -3.25 -8.58
CA ASN A 10 12.56 -4.37 -7.75
C ASN A 10 11.39 -4.03 -6.79
N GLN A 11 10.37 -3.34 -7.32
CA GLN A 11 9.27 -2.80 -6.52
C GLN A 11 8.56 -3.86 -5.70
N LEU A 12 8.42 -5.07 -6.25
CA LEU A 12 7.75 -6.14 -5.55
C LEU A 12 8.50 -6.52 -4.27
N LYS A 13 9.83 -6.67 -4.34
CA LYS A 13 10.63 -7.01 -3.15
C LYS A 13 10.55 -5.90 -2.10
N HIS A 14 10.67 -4.64 -2.51
CA HIS A 14 10.52 -3.50 -1.60
C HIS A 14 9.16 -3.49 -0.88
N TRP A 15 8.09 -3.80 -1.60
CA TRP A 15 6.77 -3.94 -0.99
C TRP A 15 6.69 -5.13 -0.03
N GLN A 16 7.15 -6.32 -0.44
CA GLN A 16 7.13 -7.54 0.39
C GLN A 16 7.88 -7.38 1.72
N GLU A 17 8.99 -6.62 1.71
CA GLU A 17 9.79 -6.34 2.90
C GLU A 17 9.21 -5.20 3.76
N SER A 18 8.21 -4.47 3.25
CA SER A 18 7.60 -3.34 3.95
C SER A 18 6.58 -3.77 5.01
N LYS A 19 6.26 -2.83 5.91
CA LYS A 19 5.17 -3.02 6.88
C LYS A 19 3.78 -3.04 6.24
N HIS A 20 3.64 -2.53 5.02
CA HIS A 20 2.37 -2.52 4.30
C HIS A 20 1.94 -3.94 3.90
N ALA A 21 2.87 -4.75 3.38
CA ALA A 21 2.62 -6.16 3.07
C ALA A 21 2.23 -6.99 4.30
N LYS A 22 2.62 -6.54 5.50
CA LYS A 22 2.33 -7.21 6.79
C LYS A 22 1.21 -6.52 7.58
N ALA A 23 0.52 -5.55 6.98
CA ALA A 23 -0.42 -4.71 7.70
C ALA A 23 -1.60 -5.51 8.25
N TYR A 24 -2.14 -6.45 7.47
CA TYR A 24 -3.23 -7.32 7.91
C TYR A 24 -2.79 -8.30 9.00
N GLU A 25 -1.60 -8.91 8.87
CA GLU A 25 -1.02 -9.81 9.88
C GLU A 25 -0.87 -9.11 11.23
N MET A 26 -0.44 -7.84 11.22
CA MET A 26 -0.24 -7.04 12.44
C MET A 26 -1.52 -6.92 13.29
N LEU A 27 -2.70 -6.96 12.67
CA LEU A 27 -3.98 -6.88 13.39
C LEU A 27 -4.25 -8.11 14.27
N ALA A 28 -3.57 -9.24 14.01
CA ALA A 28 -3.67 -10.44 14.87
C ALA A 28 -2.87 -10.31 16.18
N SER A 29 -1.95 -9.34 16.26
CA SER A 29 -1.05 -9.16 17.41
C SER A 29 -1.80 -8.82 18.69
N LYS A 30 -1.20 -9.13 19.84
CA LYS A 30 -1.78 -8.78 21.14
C LYS A 30 -1.92 -7.27 21.28
N GLU A 31 -0.91 -6.53 20.82
CA GLU A 31 -0.88 -5.07 20.87
C GLU A 31 -2.01 -4.45 20.04
N ALA A 32 -2.29 -4.99 18.86
CA ALA A 32 -3.40 -4.51 18.03
C ALA A 32 -4.76 -4.78 18.70
N LYS A 33 -4.94 -5.95 19.32
CA LYS A 33 -6.16 -6.32 20.06
C LYS A 33 -6.36 -5.44 21.29
N ASP A 34 -5.30 -5.20 22.06
CA ASP A 34 -5.34 -4.31 23.24
C ASP A 34 -5.70 -2.87 22.83
N LEU A 35 -5.09 -2.35 21.74
CA LEU A 35 -5.40 -1.01 21.22
C LEU A 35 -6.84 -0.93 20.70
N ALA A 36 -7.29 -1.92 19.94
CA ALA A 36 -8.65 -2.00 19.43
C ALA A 36 -9.68 -1.96 20.58
N ALA A 37 -9.46 -2.74 21.64
CA ALA A 37 -10.31 -2.72 22.82
C ALA A 37 -10.29 -1.35 23.53
N LYS A 38 -9.12 -0.72 23.66
CA LYS A 38 -8.97 0.62 24.28
C LYS A 38 -9.76 1.69 23.53
N VAL A 39 -9.85 1.61 22.19
CA VAL A 39 -10.62 2.55 21.37
C VAL A 39 -12.06 2.10 21.10
N GLY A 40 -12.53 1.03 21.75
CA GLY A 40 -13.92 0.58 21.68
C GLY A 40 -14.28 -0.28 20.46
N VAL A 41 -13.30 -0.74 19.68
CA VAL A 41 -13.54 -1.72 18.61
C VAL A 41 -13.87 -3.07 19.25
N LYS A 42 -15.03 -3.62 18.92
CA LYS A 42 -15.49 -4.91 19.45
C LYS A 42 -15.02 -6.05 18.55
N GLY A 43 -14.54 -7.12 19.18
CA GLY A 43 -14.17 -8.36 18.48
C GLY A 43 -12.77 -8.33 17.88
N ASP A 44 -12.59 -9.11 16.82
CA ASP A 44 -11.29 -9.32 16.16
C ASP A 44 -10.94 -8.14 15.22
N PRO A 45 -9.82 -7.42 15.44
CA PRO A 45 -9.40 -6.33 14.55
C PRO A 45 -9.21 -6.77 13.10
N GLN A 46 -8.88 -8.05 12.85
CA GLN A 46 -8.78 -8.60 11.48
C GLN A 46 -10.12 -8.72 10.76
N LYS A 47 -11.23 -8.51 11.46
CA LYS A 47 -12.58 -8.53 10.90
C LYS A 47 -13.30 -7.17 11.03
N ALA A 48 -12.72 -6.25 11.79
CA ALA A 48 -13.29 -4.94 12.06
C ALA A 48 -13.11 -4.01 10.85
N PRO A 49 -14.20 -3.53 10.22
CA PRO A 49 -14.14 -2.59 9.10
C PRO A 49 -13.29 -1.33 9.39
N GLU A 50 -13.32 -0.87 10.64
CA GLU A 50 -12.58 0.27 11.16
C GLU A 50 -11.05 0.08 11.07
N CYS A 51 -10.58 -1.16 11.14
CA CYS A 51 -9.17 -1.53 10.99
C CYS A 51 -8.83 -1.88 9.54
N LEU A 52 -9.69 -2.64 8.86
CA LEU A 52 -9.46 -3.12 7.50
C LEU A 52 -9.34 -1.98 6.47
N LYS A 53 -10.06 -0.86 6.67
CA LYS A 53 -9.95 0.34 5.81
C LYS A 53 -8.52 0.86 5.61
N CYS A 54 -7.61 0.58 6.56
CA CYS A 54 -6.21 1.02 6.54
C CYS A 54 -5.20 -0.13 6.43
N HIS A 55 -5.58 -1.35 6.76
CA HIS A 55 -4.68 -2.50 6.88
C HIS A 55 -4.77 -3.49 5.73
N THR A 56 -5.64 -3.24 4.75
CA THR A 56 -5.80 -4.06 3.54
C THR A 56 -5.86 -3.19 2.29
N ALA A 57 -5.76 -3.82 1.12
CA ALA A 57 -6.23 -3.24 -0.13
C ALA A 57 -7.68 -3.68 -0.41
N GLY A 58 -8.40 -2.91 -1.23
CA GLY A 58 -9.74 -3.31 -1.71
C GLY A 58 -10.89 -3.21 -0.68
N PHE A 59 -10.66 -2.69 0.53
CA PHE A 59 -11.75 -2.43 1.47
C PHE A 59 -12.78 -1.47 0.84
N GLY A 60 -14.04 -1.90 0.78
CA GLY A 60 -15.14 -1.15 0.16
C GLY A 60 -15.15 -1.17 -1.38
N ALA A 61 -14.21 -1.89 -2.02
CA ALA A 61 -14.28 -2.15 -3.45
C ALA A 61 -15.34 -3.22 -3.75
N ASP A 62 -15.95 -3.15 -4.93
CA ASP A 62 -16.79 -4.22 -5.44
C ASP A 62 -15.95 -5.51 -5.56
N ALA A 63 -16.49 -6.63 -5.08
CA ALA A 63 -15.83 -7.93 -5.15
C ALA A 63 -15.50 -8.32 -6.60
N ALA A 64 -16.29 -7.87 -7.58
CA ALA A 64 -16.02 -8.09 -9.01
C ALA A 64 -14.75 -7.36 -9.51
N LEU A 65 -14.27 -6.34 -8.78
CA LEU A 65 -13.04 -5.61 -9.10
C LEU A 65 -11.81 -6.22 -8.41
N LEU A 66 -12.00 -7.14 -7.47
CA LEU A 66 -10.90 -7.86 -6.83
C LEU A 66 -10.45 -8.99 -7.76
N GLY A 67 -9.19 -8.94 -8.18
CA GLY A 67 -8.64 -9.98 -9.04
C GLY A 67 -8.62 -11.35 -8.34
N GLU A 68 -8.63 -12.44 -9.10
CA GLU A 68 -8.65 -13.83 -8.56
C GLU A 68 -7.49 -14.14 -7.60
N LYS A 69 -6.39 -13.39 -7.70
CA LYS A 69 -5.20 -13.55 -6.87
C LYS A 69 -5.18 -12.63 -5.65
N PHE A 70 -6.20 -11.80 -5.48
CA PHE A 70 -6.32 -10.91 -4.34
C PHE A 70 -6.44 -11.73 -3.07
N LYS A 71 -5.59 -11.42 -2.08
CA LYS A 71 -5.63 -11.98 -0.74
C LYS A 71 -5.60 -10.84 0.25
N ILE A 72 -6.58 -10.82 1.15
CA ILE A 72 -6.64 -9.80 2.20
C ILE A 72 -5.40 -9.89 3.12
N GLU A 73 -4.82 -11.08 3.22
CA GLU A 73 -3.62 -11.41 3.99
C GLU A 73 -2.36 -10.70 3.49
N ASP A 74 -2.32 -10.29 2.21
CA ASP A 74 -1.21 -9.52 1.63
C ASP A 74 -1.20 -8.06 2.13
N GLY A 75 -2.13 -7.68 3.02
CA GLY A 75 -2.17 -6.38 3.66
C GLY A 75 -2.43 -5.25 2.68
N VAL A 76 -1.70 -4.15 2.84
CA VAL A 76 -1.79 -2.99 1.94
C VAL A 76 -0.98 -3.28 0.68
N GLN A 77 -1.69 -3.57 -0.42
CA GLN A 77 -1.12 -3.93 -1.73
C GLN A 77 -0.86 -2.71 -2.63
N CYS A 78 -0.27 -2.96 -3.81
CA CYS A 78 0.11 -1.95 -4.82
C CYS A 78 -1.02 -0.96 -5.13
N GLU A 79 -2.23 -1.47 -5.37
CA GLU A 79 -3.39 -0.68 -5.81
C GLU A 79 -3.86 0.32 -4.76
N ARG A 80 -3.52 0.13 -3.47
CA ARG A 80 -3.83 1.12 -2.43
C ARG A 80 -3.14 2.46 -2.69
N CYS A 81 -1.96 2.43 -3.29
CA CYS A 81 -1.18 3.63 -3.60
C CYS A 81 -1.27 4.02 -5.09
N HIS A 82 -1.40 3.03 -5.97
CA HIS A 82 -1.28 3.23 -7.42
C HIS A 82 -2.60 3.14 -8.19
N GLY A 83 -3.73 2.90 -7.52
CA GLY A 83 -5.01 2.70 -8.19
C GLY A 83 -5.14 1.30 -8.81
N ALA A 84 -6.30 1.01 -9.40
CA ALA A 84 -6.57 -0.31 -9.98
C ALA A 84 -5.69 -0.57 -11.21
N GLY A 85 -4.90 -1.64 -11.17
CA GLY A 85 -3.84 -1.91 -12.16
C GLY A 85 -4.29 -2.45 -13.51
N ALA A 86 -5.53 -2.92 -13.64
CA ALA A 86 -6.00 -3.68 -14.81
C ALA A 86 -5.82 -2.91 -16.13
N ASP A 87 -6.16 -1.62 -16.14
CA ASP A 87 -6.16 -0.80 -17.35
C ASP A 87 -4.77 -0.28 -17.73
N TYR A 88 -3.88 -0.09 -16.76
CA TYR A 88 -2.51 0.39 -17.03
C TYR A 88 -1.42 -0.70 -16.99
N ALA A 89 -1.74 -1.95 -16.65
CA ALA A 89 -0.77 -3.06 -16.64
C ALA A 89 -0.35 -3.53 -18.06
N LYS A 90 -1.13 -3.20 -19.09
CA LYS A 90 -0.82 -3.56 -20.48
C LYS A 90 0.52 -2.95 -20.89
N VAL A 91 1.45 -3.76 -21.42
CA VAL A 91 2.83 -3.35 -21.72
C VAL A 91 2.94 -2.02 -22.51
N PRO A 92 2.12 -1.76 -23.55
CA PRO A 92 2.18 -0.51 -24.30
C PRO A 92 1.76 0.73 -23.47
N ILE A 93 0.95 0.54 -22.43
CA ILE A 93 0.49 1.59 -21.53
C ILE A 93 1.47 1.74 -20.37
N MET A 94 1.82 0.64 -19.69
CA MET A 94 2.72 0.61 -18.53
C MET A 94 4.10 1.23 -18.79
N LYS A 95 4.62 1.13 -20.01
CA LYS A 95 5.93 1.70 -20.39
C LYS A 95 5.90 3.22 -20.50
N ASP A 96 4.73 3.81 -20.67
CA ASP A 96 4.50 5.24 -20.83
C ASP A 96 3.77 5.78 -19.60
N ARG A 97 4.45 6.63 -18.83
CA ARG A 97 3.88 7.19 -17.60
C ARG A 97 2.62 8.02 -17.87
N ALA A 98 2.59 8.81 -18.94
CA ALA A 98 1.44 9.65 -19.24
C ALA A 98 0.21 8.79 -19.59
N LYS A 99 0.42 7.73 -20.40
CA LYS A 99 -0.66 6.77 -20.69
C LYS A 99 -1.09 6.01 -19.44
N SER A 100 -0.15 5.60 -18.59
CA SER A 100 -0.49 4.92 -17.34
C SER A 100 -1.37 5.79 -16.45
N VAL A 101 -1.00 7.07 -16.26
CA VAL A 101 -1.80 8.03 -15.47
C VAL A 101 -3.18 8.25 -16.10
N ALA A 102 -3.27 8.39 -17.43
CA ALA A 102 -4.53 8.52 -18.14
C ALA A 102 -5.43 7.27 -18.03
N ASN A 103 -4.87 6.11 -17.69
CA ASN A 103 -5.57 4.84 -17.50
C ASN A 103 -5.66 4.43 -16.02
N GLY A 104 -5.57 5.38 -15.09
CA GLY A 104 -5.88 5.15 -13.67
C GLY A 104 -4.68 4.96 -12.75
N LEU A 105 -3.43 5.05 -13.24
CA LEU A 105 -2.27 5.08 -12.35
C LEU A 105 -2.30 6.33 -11.48
N ILE A 106 -2.32 6.12 -10.17
CA ILE A 106 -2.16 7.18 -9.19
C ILE A 106 -0.68 7.33 -8.82
N ILE A 107 -0.23 8.58 -8.78
CA ILE A 107 1.08 8.95 -8.25
C ILE A 107 0.88 9.29 -6.78
N PRO A 108 1.46 8.51 -5.84
CA PRO A 108 1.20 8.71 -4.42
C PRO A 108 1.61 10.11 -3.95
N THR A 109 0.78 10.70 -3.10
CA THR A 109 1.01 12.00 -2.47
C THR A 109 1.01 11.86 -0.95
N GLU A 110 1.50 12.86 -0.23
CA GLU A 110 1.44 12.88 1.22
C GLU A 110 -0.01 12.78 1.75
N ALA A 111 -0.95 13.43 1.07
CA ALA A 111 -2.37 13.38 1.43
C ALA A 111 -2.92 11.95 1.42
N MET A 112 -2.50 11.13 0.45
CA MET A 112 -2.87 9.71 0.40
C MET A 112 -2.30 8.95 1.59
N CYS A 113 -1.04 9.17 1.97
CA CYS A 113 -0.46 8.54 3.16
C CYS A 113 -1.24 8.90 4.42
N ARG A 114 -1.66 10.17 4.54
CA ARG A 114 -2.44 10.68 5.67
C ARG A 114 -3.88 10.14 5.73
N GLN A 115 -4.39 9.46 4.71
CA GLN A 115 -5.68 8.76 4.82
C GLN A 115 -5.66 7.65 5.87
N CYS A 116 -4.48 7.02 6.07
CA CYS A 116 -4.28 6.00 7.10
C CYS A 116 -3.38 6.50 8.24
N HIS A 117 -2.37 7.31 7.93
CA HIS A 117 -1.43 7.87 8.90
C HIS A 117 -1.93 9.21 9.45
N ASN A 118 -2.99 9.15 10.26
CA ASN A 118 -3.61 10.30 10.90
C ASN A 118 -4.00 10.00 12.35
N GLU A 119 -4.61 10.98 13.02
CA GLU A 119 -5.01 10.93 14.42
C GLU A 119 -6.09 9.87 14.71
N THR A 120 -6.85 9.43 13.69
CA THR A 120 -7.87 8.38 13.86
C THR A 120 -7.26 6.97 13.95
N ALA A 121 -5.98 6.81 13.60
CA ALA A 121 -5.29 5.53 13.74
C ALA A 121 -4.81 5.38 15.19
N PRO A 122 -5.31 4.38 15.96
CA PRO A 122 -5.05 4.26 17.40
C PRO A 122 -3.55 4.28 17.75
N ARG A 123 -2.74 3.60 16.95
CA ARG A 123 -1.28 3.52 17.15
C ARG A 123 -0.52 4.78 16.75
N MET A 124 -1.10 5.63 15.89
CA MET A 124 -0.50 6.90 15.50
C MET A 124 -0.84 8.00 16.52
N GLY A 125 -2.00 7.93 17.19
CA GLY A 125 -2.28 8.80 18.35
C GLY A 125 -1.26 8.66 19.49
N ASP A 126 -0.64 7.48 19.62
CA ASP A 126 0.41 7.20 20.61
C ASP A 126 1.85 7.51 20.10
N ARG A 127 2.05 7.92 18.84
CA ARG A 127 3.37 8.19 18.25
C ARG A 127 3.45 9.63 17.75
N ALA A 128 4.54 10.32 18.09
CA ALA A 128 4.86 11.64 17.54
C ALA A 128 4.65 11.66 16.03
N GLU A 129 4.01 12.73 15.54
CA GLU A 129 3.53 12.99 14.17
C GLU A 129 4.10 12.10 13.06
N PHE A 130 3.23 11.69 12.14
CA PHE A 130 3.64 11.04 10.89
C PHE A 130 4.62 11.93 10.10
N ASN A 131 5.91 11.62 10.17
CA ASN A 131 6.93 12.26 9.34
C ASN A 131 6.93 11.62 7.94
N PHE A 132 6.21 12.24 7.01
CA PHE A 132 6.10 11.77 5.63
C PHE A 132 7.46 11.63 4.95
N LYS A 133 8.38 12.58 5.13
CA LYS A 133 9.70 12.57 4.50
C LYS A 133 10.52 11.34 4.90
N GLU A 134 10.52 10.97 6.17
CA GLU A 134 11.25 9.78 6.65
C GLU A 134 10.52 8.47 6.36
N ALA A 135 9.18 8.47 6.38
CA ALA A 135 8.38 7.32 5.99
C ALA A 135 8.53 7.00 4.50
N TRP A 136 8.54 8.04 3.65
CA TRP A 136 8.67 7.91 2.20
C TRP A 136 9.96 7.19 1.80
N LYS A 137 11.09 7.51 2.44
CA LYS A 137 12.38 6.84 2.18
C LYS A 137 12.34 5.32 2.39
N LYS A 138 11.42 4.81 3.23
CA LYS A 138 11.30 3.38 3.55
C LYS A 138 10.45 2.61 2.56
N ILE A 139 9.65 3.31 1.75
CA ILE A 139 8.70 2.67 0.84
C ILE A 139 8.92 3.07 -0.62
N ALA A 140 9.55 4.20 -0.90
CA ALA A 140 9.80 4.67 -2.25
C ALA A 140 10.64 3.66 -3.05
N HIS A 141 10.12 3.24 -4.20
CA HIS A 141 10.74 2.25 -5.09
C HIS A 141 10.77 2.77 -6.54
N PRO A 142 11.42 3.92 -6.80
CA PRO A 142 11.49 4.48 -8.14
C PRO A 142 12.24 3.52 -9.07
N ARG A 143 11.95 3.61 -10.37
CA ARG A 143 12.86 3.03 -11.37
C ARG A 143 14.22 3.69 -11.19
N PRO A 144 15.32 2.92 -11.13
CA PRO A 144 16.67 3.49 -11.14
C PRO A 144 16.78 4.43 -12.34
N LYS A 145 17.38 5.61 -12.15
CA LYS A 145 17.74 6.45 -13.29
C LYS A 145 18.60 5.58 -14.20
N GLU A 146 18.27 5.53 -15.49
CA GLU A 146 19.12 4.85 -16.47
C GLU A 146 20.53 5.37 -16.28
N ALA A 147 21.49 4.48 -16.02
CA ALA A 147 22.88 4.85 -16.16
C ALA A 147 23.03 5.42 -17.58
N PRO A 148 23.70 6.56 -17.78
CA PRO A 148 23.87 7.11 -19.12
C PRO A 148 24.42 5.99 -20.00
N ALA A 149 23.78 5.77 -21.15
CA ALA A 149 24.23 4.80 -22.12
C ALA A 149 25.74 5.01 -22.30
N LYS A 150 26.53 3.96 -22.05
CA LYS A 150 27.95 3.98 -22.40
C LYS A 150 28.01 4.24 -23.90
N LYS A 151 28.37 5.46 -24.27
CA LYS A 151 28.76 5.81 -25.64
C LYS A 151 30.01 5.02 -26.01
#